data_AF-A0A384I915-F1
#
_entry.id   AF-A0A384I915-F1
#
_cell.length_a   1.000
_cell.length_b   1.000
_cell.length_c   1.000
_cell.angle_alpha   90.00
_cell.angle_beta   90.00
_cell.angle_gamma   90.00
#
_symmetry.space_group_name_H-M   'P 1'
#
loop_
_entity.id
_entity.type
_entity.pdbx_description
1 polymer ?
#
loop_
_entity_poly.entity_id
_entity_poly.type
_entity_poly.pdbx_seq_one_letter_code
_entity_poly.pdbx_strand_id
1 'polypeptide(L)'
;MFVPGSRRYDNPAAYLFKPAQWETHRREFCRLVGKSPDVSQVLPLVMDELDEALTDLEEVLGRGDGPVRLNDDGELVISPLTAEDIPSEAEDLHAELERMLPNVSIASLLVEMDQHTGFLDCFVHAGGKQARSPQFKRNLIACLIGLSTNLGLHGMAASCGIPYDVLAWTAEWYIREETLREANICLVNYHHKLPVTAMFGSGTLSSSDGQRFPTRGRLITARHLNKYFVSEGISTYTHVSGQHSTFGTKVIVATHRETHYVLDEILGNATDLPITEHATDTHGDVVTWTPHAPLARMGGQMCRQTGPFRRWLCGSCTIVARTARIGSNCSTTRASRSKSSRGSCASSVRGTARRTPSCRTRTTFGTCGGSSASAV
;
A
#
# COMPACT_ATOMS: atom_id res chain seq x y z
N MET A 1 -12.86 -21.75 18.46
CA MET A 1 -13.05 -21.70 19.92
C MET A 1 -12.94 -20.24 20.32
N PHE A 2 -14.04 -19.58 20.69
CA PHE A 2 -14.02 -18.18 21.11
C PHE A 2 -13.73 -18.13 22.61
N VAL A 3 -12.97 -17.13 23.05
CA VAL A 3 -12.64 -16.93 24.48
C VAL A 3 -13.58 -15.86 25.04
N PRO A 4 -14.57 -16.21 25.86
CA PRO A 4 -15.53 -15.25 26.40
C PRO A 4 -14.82 -14.15 27.19
N GLY A 5 -15.07 -12.88 26.85
CA GLY A 5 -14.49 -11.72 27.55
C GLY A 5 -13.10 -11.29 27.08
N SER A 6 -12.51 -11.97 26.09
CA SER A 6 -11.23 -11.55 25.49
C SER A 6 -11.47 -10.53 24.39
N ARG A 7 -11.00 -9.28 24.55
CA ARG A 7 -11.09 -8.24 23.50
C ARG A 7 -10.48 -8.66 22.14
N ARG A 8 -9.55 -9.63 22.14
CA ARG A 8 -8.78 -10.06 20.95
C ARG A 8 -9.29 -11.35 20.30
N TYR A 9 -10.02 -12.20 21.03
CA TYR A 9 -10.45 -13.54 20.57
C TYR A 9 -11.93 -13.86 20.88
N ASP A 10 -12.76 -12.82 21.08
CA ASP A 10 -14.20 -13.01 21.27
C ASP A 10 -14.92 -13.38 19.96
N ASN A 11 -16.17 -13.84 20.07
CA ASN A 11 -17.02 -14.14 18.93
C ASN A 11 -17.40 -12.84 18.18
N PRO A 12 -17.00 -12.67 16.90
CA PRO A 12 -17.34 -11.49 16.10
C PRO A 12 -18.86 -11.28 15.98
N ALA A 13 -19.64 -12.35 15.95
CA ALA A 13 -21.09 -12.29 15.87
C ALA A 13 -21.74 -11.70 17.13
N ALA A 14 -21.03 -11.65 18.26
CA ALA A 14 -21.52 -11.01 19.48
C ALA A 14 -21.55 -9.48 19.38
N TYR A 15 -20.80 -8.88 18.45
CA TYR A 15 -20.78 -7.45 18.18
C TYR A 15 -21.82 -7.02 17.14
N LEU A 16 -22.44 -7.96 16.44
CA LEU A 16 -23.51 -7.67 15.48
C LEU A 16 -24.84 -7.50 16.21
N PHE A 17 -25.72 -6.65 15.68
CA PHE A 17 -27.09 -6.59 16.16
C PHE A 17 -27.75 -7.95 15.99
N LYS A 18 -28.24 -8.52 17.10
CA LYS A 18 -29.14 -9.68 17.02
C LYS A 18 -30.41 -9.26 16.25
N PRO A 19 -31.12 -10.18 15.58
CA PRO A 19 -32.31 -9.84 14.79
C PRO A 19 -33.33 -8.97 15.56
N ALA A 20 -33.56 -9.27 16.84
CA ALA A 20 -34.45 -8.48 17.70
C ALA A 20 -33.94 -7.05 17.98
N GLN A 21 -32.62 -6.88 18.11
CA GLN A 21 -32.01 -5.55 18.29
C GLN A 21 -32.00 -4.76 16.98
N TRP A 22 -31.80 -5.44 15.84
CA TRP A 22 -31.84 -4.82 14.52
C TRP A 22 -33.19 -4.18 14.23
N GLU A 23 -34.30 -4.85 14.54
CA GLU A 23 -35.64 -4.27 14.31
C GLU A 23 -35.86 -2.94 15.04
N THR A 24 -35.23 -2.74 16.18
CA THR A 24 -35.30 -1.48 16.94
C THR A 24 -34.47 -0.37 16.27
N HIS A 25 -33.35 -0.72 15.64
CA HIS A 25 -32.39 0.23 15.04
C HIS A 25 -32.61 0.44 13.53
N ARG A 26 -33.35 -0.44 12.87
CA ARG A 26 -33.58 -0.45 11.41
C ARG A 26 -34.09 0.89 10.89
N ARG A 27 -35.10 1.48 11.54
CA ARG A 27 -35.67 2.76 11.10
C ARG A 27 -34.66 3.90 11.15
N GLU A 28 -33.84 3.94 12.20
CA GLU A 28 -32.82 4.97 12.36
C GLU A 28 -31.68 4.79 11.36
N PHE A 29 -31.24 3.55 11.13
CA PHE A 29 -30.24 3.25 10.11
C PHE A 29 -30.73 3.63 8.71
N CYS A 30 -31.95 3.24 8.34
CA CYS A 30 -32.60 3.61 7.09
C CYS A 30 -32.65 5.14 6.89
N ARG A 31 -32.96 5.89 7.96
CA ARG A 31 -32.92 7.36 7.95
C ARG A 31 -31.50 7.90 7.70
N LEU A 32 -30.48 7.32 8.32
CA LEU A 32 -29.07 7.73 8.15
C LEU A 32 -28.54 7.49 6.74
N VAL A 33 -28.94 6.39 6.10
CA VAL A 33 -28.57 6.07 4.70
C VAL A 33 -29.52 6.69 3.68
N GLY A 34 -30.57 7.40 4.12
CA GLY A 34 -31.55 8.05 3.25
C GLY A 34 -32.43 7.08 2.46
N LYS A 35 -32.66 5.85 2.95
CA LYS A 35 -33.51 4.84 2.31
C LYS A 35 -34.74 4.53 3.18
N SER A 36 -35.85 4.11 2.56
CA SER A 36 -37.06 3.73 3.32
C SER A 36 -36.81 2.41 4.07
N PRO A 37 -37.34 2.24 5.29
CA PRO A 37 -37.28 0.96 6.01
C PRO A 37 -38.20 -0.09 5.40
N ASP A 38 -39.17 0.29 4.56
CA ASP A 38 -40.10 -0.63 3.92
C ASP A 38 -39.53 -1.18 2.61
N VAL A 39 -39.29 -2.50 2.57
CA VAL A 39 -38.73 -3.18 1.40
C VAL A 39 -39.66 -3.08 0.21
N SER A 40 -40.98 -3.09 0.43
CA SER A 40 -41.97 -3.00 -0.64
C SER A 40 -41.94 -1.64 -1.35
N GLN A 41 -41.40 -0.59 -0.71
CA GLN A 41 -41.23 0.72 -1.32
C GLN A 41 -39.85 0.89 -1.97
N VAL A 42 -38.80 0.28 -1.40
CA VAL A 42 -37.43 0.41 -1.92
C VAL A 42 -37.18 -0.52 -3.09
N LEU A 43 -37.72 -1.74 -3.05
CA LEU A 43 -37.42 -2.75 -4.06
C LEU A 43 -37.84 -2.30 -5.48
N PRO A 44 -39.05 -1.74 -5.71
CA PRO A 44 -39.41 -1.22 -7.02
C PRO A 44 -38.46 -0.11 -7.47
N LEU A 45 -38.10 0.83 -6.58
CA LEU A 45 -37.18 1.92 -6.92
C LEU A 45 -35.79 1.43 -7.33
N VAL A 46 -35.27 0.39 -6.67
CA VAL A 46 -33.96 -0.20 -7.01
C VAL A 46 -34.05 -1.02 -8.29
N MET A 47 -35.18 -1.67 -8.55
CA MET A 47 -35.43 -2.37 -9.81
C MET A 47 -35.51 -1.37 -10.97
N ASP A 48 -36.23 -0.26 -10.80
CA ASP A 48 -36.33 0.81 -11.79
C ASP A 48 -34.94 1.43 -12.05
N GLU A 49 -34.15 1.70 -11.00
CA GLU A 49 -32.77 2.21 -11.11
C GLU A 49 -31.85 1.22 -11.85
N LEU A 50 -32.03 -0.08 -11.62
CA LEU A 50 -31.29 -1.13 -12.34
C LEU A 50 -31.72 -1.21 -13.80
N ASP A 51 -33.02 -1.19 -14.09
CA ASP A 51 -33.56 -1.27 -15.44
C ASP A 51 -33.16 -0.03 -16.26
N GLU A 52 -33.16 1.15 -15.67
CA GLU A 52 -32.65 2.39 -16.28
C GLU A 52 -31.15 2.25 -16.61
N ALA A 53 -30.33 1.80 -15.64
CA ALA A 53 -28.91 1.60 -15.84
C ALA A 53 -28.59 0.52 -16.89
N LEU A 54 -29.38 -0.55 -16.95
CA LEU A 54 -29.24 -1.59 -17.98
C LEU A 54 -29.64 -1.06 -19.36
N THR A 55 -30.69 -0.27 -19.44
CA THR A 55 -31.11 0.39 -20.69
C THR A 55 -30.01 1.31 -21.21
N ASP A 56 -29.44 2.15 -20.34
CA ASP A 56 -28.30 3.02 -20.66
C ASP A 56 -27.08 2.21 -21.13
N LEU A 57 -26.81 1.08 -20.47
CA LEU A 57 -25.72 0.19 -20.85
C LEU A 57 -25.96 -0.45 -22.22
N GLU A 58 -27.18 -0.91 -22.52
CA GLU A 58 -27.58 -1.45 -23.82
C GLU A 58 -27.41 -0.41 -24.93
N GLU A 59 -27.78 0.86 -24.68
CA GLU A 59 -27.53 1.94 -25.63
C GLU A 59 -26.03 2.17 -25.89
N VAL A 60 -25.20 2.15 -24.84
CA VAL A 60 -23.74 2.32 -24.97
C VAL A 60 -23.11 1.14 -25.73
N LEU A 61 -23.54 -0.08 -25.42
CA LEU A 61 -23.08 -1.30 -26.09
C LEU A 61 -23.51 -1.32 -27.56
N GLY A 62 -24.74 -0.89 -27.87
CA GLY A 62 -25.27 -0.81 -29.23
C GLY A 62 -24.52 0.18 -30.13
N ARG A 63 -23.91 1.22 -29.55
CA ARG A 63 -23.07 2.19 -30.29
C ARG A 63 -21.70 1.64 -30.66
N GLY A 64 -21.19 0.62 -29.96
CA GLY A 64 -19.96 -0.12 -30.30
C GLY A 64 -18.62 0.64 -30.15
N ASP A 65 -18.64 1.95 -29.98
CA ASP A 65 -17.46 2.83 -29.80
C ASP A 65 -17.37 3.43 -28.38
N GLY A 66 -18.07 2.80 -27.43
CA GLY A 66 -18.12 3.25 -26.03
C GLY A 66 -16.92 2.76 -25.20
N PRO A 67 -16.77 3.29 -23.97
CA PRO A 67 -15.79 2.79 -23.00
C PRO A 67 -16.07 1.35 -22.57
N VAL A 68 -17.28 0.84 -22.80
CA VAL A 68 -17.69 -0.53 -22.54
C VAL A 68 -18.20 -1.14 -23.84
N ARG A 69 -17.67 -2.31 -24.22
CA ARG A 69 -18.03 -3.02 -25.46
C ARG A 69 -18.14 -4.52 -25.22
N LEU A 70 -18.92 -5.21 -26.03
CA LEU A 70 -18.93 -6.67 -26.10
C LEU A 70 -17.89 -7.13 -27.13
N ASN A 71 -17.08 -8.13 -26.79
CA ASN A 71 -16.24 -8.82 -27.77
C ASN A 71 -17.05 -9.89 -28.54
N ASP A 72 -16.44 -10.48 -29.58
CA ASP A 72 -17.08 -11.51 -30.41
C ASP A 72 -17.46 -12.78 -29.61
N ASP A 73 -16.84 -12.99 -28.44
CA ASP A 73 -17.10 -14.09 -27.51
C ASP A 73 -18.21 -13.76 -26.49
N GLY A 74 -18.80 -12.57 -26.53
CA GLY A 74 -19.87 -12.12 -25.63
C GLY A 74 -19.40 -11.63 -24.25
N GLU A 75 -18.11 -11.38 -24.08
CA GLU A 75 -17.53 -10.83 -22.86
C GLU A 75 -17.54 -9.29 -22.86
N LEU A 76 -17.83 -8.72 -21.69
CA LEU A 76 -17.82 -7.28 -21.47
C LEU A 76 -16.37 -6.78 -21.32
N VAL A 77 -15.91 -5.97 -22.27
CA VAL A 77 -14.61 -5.32 -22.24
C VAL A 77 -14.78 -3.85 -21.86
N ILE A 78 -14.25 -3.48 -20.70
CA ILE A 78 -14.17 -2.08 -20.25
C ILE A 78 -12.80 -1.54 -20.71
N SER A 79 -12.82 -0.64 -21.68
CA SER A 79 -11.64 0.09 -22.12
C SER A 79 -11.13 0.98 -20.98
N PRO A 80 -9.81 1.03 -20.73
CA PRO A 80 -9.25 1.96 -19.77
C PRO A 80 -9.67 3.40 -20.12
N LEU A 81 -9.93 4.21 -19.10
CA LEU A 81 -10.14 5.64 -19.30
C LEU A 81 -8.96 6.22 -20.08
N THR A 82 -9.27 7.01 -21.11
CA THR A 82 -8.24 7.79 -21.80
C THR A 82 -7.62 8.72 -20.78
N ALA A 83 -6.28 8.70 -20.67
CA ALA A 83 -5.58 9.66 -19.83
C ALA A 83 -5.96 11.07 -20.27
N GLU A 84 -6.15 11.97 -19.31
CA GLU A 84 -6.32 13.38 -19.65
C GLU A 84 -5.08 13.86 -20.39
N ASP A 85 -5.30 14.61 -21.48
CA ASP A 85 -4.21 15.21 -22.23
C ASP A 85 -3.51 16.23 -21.31
N ILE A 86 -2.26 15.95 -20.96
CA ILE A 86 -1.42 16.88 -20.20
C ILE A 86 -1.08 18.04 -21.13
N PRO A 87 -1.40 19.30 -20.78
CA PRO A 87 -1.04 20.44 -21.61
C PRO A 87 0.47 20.50 -21.84
N SER A 88 0.90 20.86 -23.06
CA SER A 88 2.32 20.98 -23.39
C SER A 88 3.08 21.91 -22.44
N GLU A 89 2.42 22.98 -21.99
CA GLU A 89 2.96 23.95 -21.04
C GLU A 89 3.28 23.31 -19.68
N ALA A 90 2.52 22.31 -19.25
CA ALA A 90 2.77 21.58 -18.02
C ALA A 90 3.96 20.61 -18.17
N GLU A 91 4.12 19.99 -19.34
CA GLU A 91 5.30 19.16 -19.64
C GLU A 91 6.59 20.01 -19.68
N ASP A 92 6.54 21.18 -20.32
CA ASP A 92 7.66 22.11 -20.38
C ASP A 92 8.08 22.60 -18.99
N LEU A 93 7.10 22.95 -18.14
CA LEU A 93 7.33 23.34 -16.76
C LEU A 93 7.91 22.19 -15.93
N HIS A 94 7.39 20.97 -16.09
CA HIS A 94 7.93 19.79 -15.40
C HIS A 94 9.40 19.57 -15.75
N ALA A 95 9.74 19.65 -17.04
CA ALA A 95 11.11 19.50 -17.51
C ALA A 95 12.04 20.62 -17.02
N GLU A 96 11.52 21.84 -16.82
CA GLU A 96 12.27 22.94 -16.20
C GLU A 96 12.54 22.67 -14.72
N LEU A 97 11.53 22.27 -13.97
CA LEU A 97 11.65 21.91 -12.54
C LEU A 97 12.62 20.74 -12.33
N GLU A 98 12.56 19.72 -13.19
CA GLU A 98 13.48 18.58 -13.13
C GLU A 98 14.93 19.01 -13.35
N ARG A 99 15.19 19.96 -14.26
CA ARG A 99 16.52 20.53 -14.49
C ARG A 99 17.05 21.37 -13.33
N MET A 100 16.16 21.91 -12.49
CA MET A 100 16.55 22.64 -11.28
C MET A 100 16.93 21.71 -10.12
N LEU A 101 16.49 20.44 -10.14
CA LEU A 101 16.80 19.49 -9.09
C LEU A 101 18.24 18.97 -9.23
N PRO A 102 19.07 19.07 -8.18
CA PRO A 102 20.44 18.58 -8.23
C PRO A 102 20.48 17.05 -8.26
N ASN A 103 21.37 16.49 -9.09
CA ASN A 103 21.66 15.05 -9.06
C ASN A 103 22.63 14.76 -7.92
N VAL A 104 22.08 14.33 -6.78
CA VAL A 104 22.83 14.08 -5.53
C VAL A 104 22.89 12.58 -5.24
N SER A 105 24.05 12.11 -4.76
CA SER A 105 24.17 10.72 -4.33
C SER A 105 23.30 10.44 -3.09
N ILE A 106 22.66 9.28 -3.04
CA ILE A 106 21.83 8.90 -1.87
C ILE A 106 22.65 8.88 -0.56
N ALA A 107 23.94 8.57 -0.64
CA ALA A 107 24.83 8.62 0.52
C ALA A 107 25.02 10.06 1.03
N SER A 108 25.22 11.03 0.13
CA SER A 108 25.31 12.44 0.49
C SER A 108 24.00 12.93 1.13
N LEU A 109 22.85 12.54 0.58
CA LEU A 109 21.55 12.88 1.14
C LEU A 109 21.38 12.33 2.57
N LEU A 110 21.78 11.08 2.82
CA LEU A 110 21.72 10.50 4.17
C LEU A 110 22.67 11.20 5.15
N VAL A 111 23.86 11.63 4.70
CA VAL A 111 24.79 12.42 5.55
C VAL A 111 24.17 13.78 5.90
N GLU A 112 23.58 14.46 4.92
CA GLU A 112 22.90 15.75 5.14
C GLU A 112 21.71 15.59 6.09
N MET A 113 20.88 14.57 5.89
CA MET A 113 19.75 14.30 6.79
C MET A 113 20.21 13.95 8.21
N ASP A 114 21.35 13.27 8.39
CA ASP A 114 21.92 13.06 9.73
C ASP A 114 22.36 14.37 10.38
N GLN A 115 22.91 15.32 9.61
CA GLN A 115 23.26 16.64 10.14
C GLN A 115 22.03 17.43 10.60
N HIS A 116 20.91 17.31 9.90
CA HIS A 116 19.67 17.99 10.26
C HIS A 116 18.88 17.32 11.38
N THR A 117 18.86 15.99 11.42
CA THR A 117 17.93 15.23 12.28
C THR A 117 18.62 14.41 13.36
N GLY A 118 19.91 14.09 13.20
CA GLY A 118 20.65 13.19 14.09
C GLY A 118 20.13 11.75 14.07
N PHE A 119 19.39 11.32 13.04
CA PHE A 119 18.73 10.02 13.03
C PHE A 119 19.70 8.83 13.17
N LEU A 120 20.98 8.96 12.80
CA LEU A 120 21.94 7.87 12.97
C LEU A 120 22.26 7.59 14.44
N ASP A 121 22.02 8.54 15.33
CA ASP A 121 22.26 8.38 16.77
C ASP A 121 21.20 7.47 17.43
N CYS A 122 20.05 7.25 16.76
CA CYS A 122 19.02 6.28 17.18
C CYS A 122 19.49 4.81 17.05
N PHE A 123 20.52 4.55 16.24
CA PHE A 123 21.08 3.20 16.09
C PHE A 123 22.00 2.87 17.26
N VAL A 124 21.39 2.42 18.36
CA VAL A 124 22.09 1.98 19.56
C VAL A 124 22.49 0.50 19.48
N HIS A 125 23.67 0.19 20.02
CA HIS A 125 24.16 -1.19 20.08
C HIS A 125 23.24 -2.06 20.96
N ALA A 126 22.96 -3.30 20.53
CA ALA A 126 22.04 -4.19 21.28
C ALA A 126 22.49 -4.44 22.74
N GLY A 127 23.79 -4.52 22.97
CA GLY A 127 24.39 -4.62 24.31
C GLY A 127 24.56 -3.31 25.09
N GLY A 128 23.98 -2.19 24.66
CA GLY A 128 23.99 -0.90 25.38
C GLY A 128 25.29 -0.08 25.33
N LYS A 129 26.34 -0.58 24.68
CA LYS A 129 27.62 0.14 24.50
C LYS A 129 27.60 0.97 23.22
N GLN A 130 27.76 2.30 23.31
CA GLN A 130 27.74 3.15 22.12
C GLN A 130 29.14 3.29 21.50
N ALA A 131 29.33 2.83 20.27
CA ALA A 131 30.52 3.18 19.49
C ALA A 131 30.36 4.61 18.95
N ARG A 132 31.30 5.50 19.29
CA ARG A 132 31.26 6.93 18.93
C ARG A 132 32.27 7.31 17.83
N SER A 133 32.76 6.36 17.04
CA SER A 133 33.74 6.68 16.00
C SER A 133 33.07 7.30 14.76
N PRO A 134 33.69 8.28 14.09
CA PRO A 134 33.18 8.81 12.83
C PRO A 134 33.03 7.73 11.74
N GLN A 135 33.88 6.70 11.78
CA GLN A 135 33.81 5.55 10.88
C GLN A 135 32.54 4.73 11.09
N PHE A 136 31.98 4.74 12.30
CA PHE A 136 30.75 4.02 12.61
C PHE A 136 29.54 4.56 11.82
N LYS A 137 29.35 5.88 11.79
CA LYS A 137 28.27 6.51 10.99
C LYS A 137 28.40 6.17 9.50
N ARG A 138 29.62 6.18 8.96
CA ARG A 138 29.91 5.74 7.58
C ARG A 138 29.49 4.29 7.34
N ASN A 139 29.82 3.38 8.26
CA ASN A 139 29.47 1.97 8.14
C ASN A 139 27.95 1.76 8.21
N LEU A 140 27.25 2.49 9.08
CA LEU A 140 25.79 2.46 9.17
C LEU A 140 25.13 2.88 7.85
N ILE A 141 25.54 4.01 7.28
CA ILE A 141 25.02 4.49 5.99
C ILE A 141 25.24 3.44 4.90
N ALA A 142 26.43 2.83 4.84
CA ALA A 142 26.73 1.77 3.89
C ALA A 142 25.80 0.56 4.08
N CYS A 143 25.58 0.10 5.32
CA CYS A 143 24.65 -0.98 5.62
C CYS A 143 23.21 -0.64 5.20
N LEU A 144 22.72 0.57 5.53
CA LEU A 144 21.36 1.00 5.16
C LEU A 144 21.17 1.02 3.64
N ILE A 145 22.10 1.59 2.89
CA ILE A 145 22.02 1.61 1.42
C ILE A 145 22.08 0.19 0.86
N GLY A 146 23.00 -0.66 1.37
CA GLY A 146 23.18 -2.02 0.89
C GLY A 146 21.94 -2.89 1.09
N LEU A 147 21.28 -2.74 2.25
CA LEU A 147 20.05 -3.46 2.58
C LEU A 147 18.84 -2.91 1.80
N SER A 148 18.78 -1.59 1.58
CA SER A 148 17.63 -0.95 0.92
C SER A 148 17.64 -1.06 -0.62
N THR A 149 18.83 -1.18 -1.23
CA THR A 149 18.99 -1.23 -2.69
C THR A 149 19.06 -2.64 -3.28
N ASN A 150 18.78 -3.67 -2.46
CA ASN A 150 18.93 -5.08 -2.84
C ASN A 150 20.35 -5.45 -3.34
N LEU A 151 21.36 -4.63 -3.04
CA LEU A 151 22.76 -4.88 -3.34
C LEU A 151 23.37 -5.90 -2.36
N GLY A 152 22.85 -5.90 -1.12
CA GLY A 152 23.34 -6.71 -0.02
C GLY A 152 24.68 -6.22 0.53
N LEU A 153 25.09 -6.76 1.67
CA LEU A 153 26.31 -6.34 2.35
C LEU A 153 27.58 -6.71 1.57
N HIS A 154 27.57 -7.82 0.84
CA HIS A 154 28.72 -8.24 0.04
C HIS A 154 28.94 -7.31 -1.18
N GLY A 155 27.87 -6.94 -1.89
CA GLY A 155 27.96 -5.99 -2.99
C GLY A 155 28.34 -4.59 -2.51
N MET A 156 27.83 -4.21 -1.34
CA MET A 156 28.20 -2.94 -0.70
C MET A 156 29.68 -2.92 -0.31
N ALA A 157 30.19 -3.96 0.34
CA ALA A 157 31.61 -4.07 0.73
C ALA A 157 32.56 -3.87 -0.46
N ALA A 158 32.26 -4.52 -1.59
CA ALA A 158 33.03 -4.40 -2.82
C ALA A 158 33.00 -2.97 -3.41
N SER A 159 31.92 -2.23 -3.18
CA SER A 159 31.71 -0.88 -3.76
C SER A 159 32.32 0.24 -2.91
N CYS A 160 32.28 0.12 -1.59
CA CYS A 160 32.67 1.20 -0.67
C CYS A 160 34.06 1.03 -0.02
N GLY A 161 34.73 -0.10 -0.25
CA GLY A 161 36.04 -0.42 0.33
C GLY A 161 36.01 -0.71 1.84
N ILE A 162 34.83 -0.93 2.43
CA ILE A 162 34.67 -1.36 3.81
C ILE A 162 34.61 -2.89 3.80
N PRO A 163 35.37 -3.58 4.67
CA PRO A 163 35.37 -5.03 4.66
C PRO A 163 34.03 -5.59 5.15
N TYR A 164 33.65 -6.76 4.60
CA TYR A 164 32.34 -7.36 4.81
C TYR A 164 32.04 -7.66 6.28
N ASP A 165 33.03 -8.12 7.02
CA ASP A 165 32.94 -8.44 8.46
C ASP A 165 32.49 -7.22 9.29
N VAL A 166 33.03 -6.03 8.97
CA VAL A 166 32.65 -4.78 9.63
C VAL A 166 31.19 -4.40 9.31
N LEU A 167 30.76 -4.56 8.06
CA LEU A 167 29.37 -4.29 7.68
C LEU A 167 28.40 -5.28 8.30
N ALA A 168 28.73 -6.58 8.28
CA ALA A 168 27.93 -7.63 8.87
C ALA A 168 27.78 -7.43 10.39
N TRP A 169 28.89 -7.13 11.08
CA TRP A 169 28.86 -6.81 12.51
C TRP A 169 28.02 -5.56 12.80
N THR A 170 28.16 -4.51 11.99
CA THR A 170 27.37 -3.28 12.16
C THR A 170 25.88 -3.54 11.96
N ALA A 171 25.50 -4.29 10.92
CA ALA A 171 24.11 -4.62 10.65
C ALA A 171 23.50 -5.44 11.79
N GLU A 172 24.18 -6.50 12.24
CA GLU A 172 23.70 -7.39 13.30
C GLU A 172 23.47 -6.66 14.63
N TRP A 173 24.42 -5.82 15.05
CA TRP A 173 24.40 -5.23 16.39
C TRP A 173 23.63 -3.91 16.49
N TYR A 174 23.32 -3.24 15.38
CA TYR A 174 22.73 -1.91 15.38
C TYR A 174 21.43 -1.77 14.59
N ILE A 175 21.25 -2.53 13.50
CA ILE A 175 20.05 -2.43 12.65
C ILE A 175 19.02 -3.43 13.19
N ARG A 176 17.99 -2.91 13.86
CA ARG A 176 16.87 -3.67 14.41
C ARG A 176 15.58 -2.93 14.11
N GLU A 177 14.45 -3.62 14.21
CA GLU A 177 13.14 -3.01 14.00
C GLU A 177 12.94 -1.77 14.88
N GLU A 178 13.30 -1.87 16.16
CA GLU A 178 13.19 -0.77 17.12
C GLU A 178 14.04 0.45 16.71
N THR A 179 15.31 0.24 16.36
CA THR A 179 16.21 1.34 15.98
C THR A 179 15.82 1.97 14.65
N LEU A 180 15.34 1.16 13.70
CA LEU A 180 14.78 1.64 12.43
C LEU A 180 13.49 2.45 12.65
N ARG A 181 12.62 2.02 13.57
CA ARG A 181 11.39 2.73 13.90
C ARG A 181 11.69 4.10 14.51
N GLU A 182 12.59 4.17 15.49
CA GLU A 182 13.03 5.45 16.10
C GLU A 182 13.69 6.38 15.08
N ALA A 183 14.58 5.86 14.22
CA ALA A 183 15.17 6.62 13.14
C ALA A 183 14.12 7.17 12.15
N ASN A 184 13.11 6.35 11.80
CA ASN A 184 12.02 6.77 10.91
C ASN A 184 11.18 7.89 11.56
N ILE A 185 10.90 7.80 12.85
CA ILE A 185 10.16 8.84 13.59
C ILE A 185 10.90 10.19 13.50
N CYS A 186 12.21 10.21 13.72
CA CYS A 186 13.01 11.43 13.59
C CYS A 186 12.89 12.05 12.19
N LEU A 187 13.00 11.23 11.14
CA LEU A 187 12.92 11.68 9.75
C LEU A 187 11.52 12.19 9.39
N VAL A 188 10.46 11.46 9.77
CA VAL A 188 9.07 11.85 9.51
C VAL A 188 8.71 13.14 10.25
N ASN A 189 9.13 13.28 11.52
CA ASN A 189 8.88 14.49 12.30
C ASN A 189 9.62 15.71 11.75
N TYR A 190 10.84 15.52 11.21
CA TYR A 190 11.56 16.59 10.51
C TYR A 190 10.85 16.97 9.22
N HIS A 191 10.47 15.98 8.41
CA HIS A 191 9.73 16.18 7.16
C HIS A 191 8.43 16.96 7.40
N HIS A 192 7.64 16.58 8.41
CA HIS A 192 6.39 17.25 8.77
C HIS A 192 6.57 18.75 9.10
N LYS A 193 7.75 19.16 9.59
CA LYS A 193 8.05 20.56 9.95
C LYS A 193 8.46 21.43 8.76
N LEU A 194 8.74 20.84 7.59
CA LEU A 194 9.21 21.60 6.43
C LEU A 194 8.06 22.41 5.80
N PRO A 195 8.29 23.67 5.39
CA PRO A 195 7.22 24.50 4.81
C PRO A 195 6.57 23.91 3.55
N VAL A 196 7.34 23.16 2.75
CA VAL A 196 6.85 22.54 1.50
C VAL A 196 5.80 21.45 1.77
N THR A 197 5.83 20.79 2.93
CA THR A 197 4.93 19.67 3.19
C THR A 197 3.50 20.12 3.46
N ALA A 198 3.33 21.35 3.95
CA ALA A 198 2.03 22.00 4.06
C ALA A 198 1.34 22.19 2.69
N MET A 199 2.09 22.22 1.58
CA MET A 199 1.52 22.29 0.23
C MET A 199 0.90 20.96 -0.22
N PHE A 200 1.41 19.83 0.26
CA PHE A 200 0.87 18.51 -0.07
C PHE A 200 -0.39 18.19 0.74
N GLY A 201 -0.46 18.67 1.99
CA GLY A 201 -1.65 18.52 2.81
C GLY A 201 -1.41 18.88 4.27
N SER A 202 -2.50 18.87 5.04
CA SER A 202 -2.51 19.14 6.50
C SER A 202 -1.80 18.07 7.33
N GLY A 203 -1.47 16.91 6.75
CA GLY A 203 -0.91 15.75 7.48
C GLY A 203 -1.94 14.98 8.32
N THR A 204 -3.22 15.36 8.26
CA THR A 204 -4.31 14.71 9.02
C THR A 204 -4.89 13.47 8.33
N LEU A 205 -4.72 13.38 7.02
CA LEU A 205 -5.09 12.22 6.21
C LEU A 205 -3.90 11.28 6.10
N SER A 206 -4.18 9.97 6.06
CA SER A 206 -3.22 8.94 5.73
C SER A 206 -3.85 7.87 4.86
N SER A 207 -3.03 7.06 4.20
CA SER A 207 -3.48 5.88 3.45
C SER A 207 -2.56 4.70 3.71
N SER A 208 -3.06 3.49 3.51
CA SER A 208 -2.23 2.28 3.56
C SER A 208 -2.49 1.34 2.40
N ASP A 209 -1.43 0.67 1.97
CA ASP A 209 -1.44 -0.27 0.85
C ASP A 209 -0.46 -1.42 1.06
N GLY A 210 -0.82 -2.60 0.56
CA GLY A 210 -0.07 -3.84 0.66
C GLY A 210 0.71 -4.16 -0.61
N GLN A 211 2.03 -3.95 -0.57
CA GLN A 211 2.93 -4.33 -1.65
C GLN A 211 3.43 -5.76 -1.50
N ARG A 212 3.35 -6.55 -2.57
CA ARG A 212 3.70 -7.98 -2.55
C ARG A 212 5.08 -8.19 -3.18
N PHE A 213 6.00 -8.78 -2.41
CA PHE A 213 7.37 -9.04 -2.84
C PHE A 213 7.68 -10.55 -2.85
N PRO A 214 8.22 -11.09 -3.96
CA PRO A 214 8.69 -12.46 -4.01
C PRO A 214 9.93 -12.60 -3.11
N THR A 215 10.04 -13.72 -2.41
CA THR A 215 11.16 -13.96 -1.49
C THR A 215 12.05 -15.07 -1.97
N ARG A 216 13.36 -14.91 -1.73
CA ARG A 216 14.36 -15.97 -1.93
C ARG A 216 14.70 -16.60 -0.58
N GLY A 217 14.46 -17.91 -0.46
CA GLY A 217 14.70 -18.65 0.77
C GLY A 217 13.42 -18.92 1.56
N ARG A 218 13.55 -19.67 2.66
CA ARG A 218 12.41 -20.02 3.54
C ARG A 218 12.31 -18.98 4.64
N LEU A 219 11.24 -18.20 4.62
CA LEU A 219 10.90 -17.25 5.68
C LEU A 219 9.65 -17.73 6.40
N ILE A 220 9.57 -17.49 7.71
CA ILE A 220 8.43 -17.93 8.53
C ILE A 220 7.12 -17.27 8.07
N THR A 221 7.20 -16.04 7.56
CA THR A 221 6.07 -15.23 7.08
C THR A 221 5.78 -15.39 5.59
N ALA A 222 6.68 -15.99 4.81
CA ALA A 222 6.47 -16.17 3.38
C ALA A 222 5.45 -17.27 3.10
N ARG A 223 4.59 -17.06 2.11
CA ARG A 223 3.58 -18.04 1.68
C ARG A 223 3.51 -18.11 0.17
N HIS A 224 3.14 -19.29 -0.32
CA HIS A 224 2.78 -19.49 -1.72
C HIS A 224 1.48 -18.77 -2.05
N LEU A 225 1.50 -17.98 -3.12
CA LEU A 225 0.32 -17.30 -3.65
C LEU A 225 0.44 -17.20 -5.17
N ASN A 226 -0.07 -18.21 -5.88
CA ASN A 226 0.15 -18.42 -7.32
C ASN A 226 -0.24 -17.25 -8.22
N LYS A 227 -1.17 -16.38 -7.78
CA LYS A 227 -1.56 -15.18 -8.52
C LYS A 227 -0.43 -14.14 -8.61
N TYR A 228 0.41 -14.06 -7.57
CA TYR A 228 1.42 -12.99 -7.44
C TYR A 228 2.86 -13.53 -7.44
N PHE A 229 3.07 -14.79 -7.06
CA PHE A 229 4.40 -15.38 -6.93
C PHE A 229 4.48 -16.71 -7.66
N VAL A 230 5.65 -17.00 -8.24
CA VAL A 230 5.99 -18.34 -8.77
C VAL A 230 6.29 -19.31 -7.63
N SER A 231 6.87 -18.81 -6.54
CA SER A 231 7.17 -19.57 -5.32
C SER A 231 6.48 -18.93 -4.11
N GLU A 232 7.23 -18.52 -3.10
CA GLU A 232 6.75 -17.86 -1.89
C GLU A 232 7.03 -16.37 -1.95
N GLY A 233 6.21 -15.58 -1.27
CA GLY A 233 6.42 -14.16 -1.10
C GLY A 233 5.85 -13.64 0.21
N ILE A 234 6.20 -12.39 0.51
CA ILE A 234 5.71 -11.63 1.66
C ILE A 234 4.88 -10.44 1.16
N SER A 235 4.05 -9.89 2.03
CA SER A 235 3.41 -8.60 1.78
C SER A 235 3.97 -7.59 2.77
N THR A 236 4.38 -6.43 2.27
CA THR A 236 4.77 -5.28 3.08
C THR A 236 3.63 -4.29 3.05
N TYR A 237 3.05 -4.03 4.20
CA TYR A 237 1.96 -3.11 4.39
C TYR A 237 2.52 -1.77 4.85
N THR A 238 2.33 -0.74 4.04
CA THR A 238 2.94 0.59 4.26
C THR A 238 1.87 1.62 4.52
N HIS A 239 2.08 2.46 5.53
CA HIS A 239 1.22 3.59 5.86
C HIS A 239 1.91 4.90 5.48
N VAL A 240 1.24 5.67 4.64
CA VAL A 240 1.73 6.91 4.06
C VAL A 240 0.82 8.05 4.52
N SER A 241 1.41 9.16 4.96
CA SER A 241 0.67 10.39 5.26
C SER A 241 0.25 11.10 3.97
N GLY A 242 -0.79 11.93 4.02
CA GLY A 242 -1.16 12.84 2.94
C GLY A 242 -0.06 13.86 2.60
N GLN A 243 1.00 13.95 3.41
CA GLN A 243 2.22 14.68 3.08
C GLN A 243 3.28 13.84 2.34
N HIS A 244 2.97 12.60 1.92
CA HIS A 244 3.86 11.67 1.23
C HIS A 244 5.02 11.10 2.07
N SER A 245 4.93 11.15 3.40
CA SER A 245 5.89 10.49 4.29
C SER A 245 5.37 9.13 4.76
N THR A 246 6.20 8.08 4.64
CA THR A 246 5.89 6.74 5.16
C THR A 246 6.21 6.66 6.64
N PHE A 247 5.18 6.62 7.50
CA PHE A 247 5.37 6.59 8.95
C PHE A 247 5.33 5.18 9.53
N GLY A 248 4.60 4.26 8.88
CA GLY A 248 4.44 2.88 9.31
C GLY A 248 4.80 1.89 8.21
N THR A 249 5.44 0.78 8.58
CA THR A 249 5.69 -0.33 7.65
C THR A 249 5.69 -1.64 8.42
N LYS A 250 4.89 -2.60 7.93
CA LYS A 250 4.74 -3.91 8.56
C LYS A 250 4.85 -5.04 7.55
N VAL A 251 5.66 -6.04 7.87
CA VAL A 251 5.72 -7.27 7.07
C VAL A 251 4.61 -8.21 7.54
N ILE A 252 3.70 -8.54 6.63
CA ILE A 252 2.56 -9.42 6.87
C ILE A 252 2.61 -10.63 5.95
N VAL A 253 1.86 -11.67 6.34
CA VAL A 253 1.70 -12.87 5.52
C VAL A 253 0.84 -12.54 4.30
N ALA A 254 1.32 -12.86 3.11
CA ALA A 254 0.67 -12.46 1.84
C ALA A 254 -0.76 -13.00 1.66
N THR A 255 -1.14 -14.06 2.40
CA THR A 255 -2.48 -14.67 2.37
C THR A 255 -3.44 -14.06 3.40
N HIS A 256 -2.95 -13.24 4.33
CA HIS A 256 -3.80 -12.58 5.32
C HIS A 256 -4.45 -11.33 4.70
N ARG A 257 -5.65 -11.00 5.19
CA ARG A 257 -6.27 -9.72 4.85
C ARG A 257 -5.54 -8.57 5.53
N GLU A 258 -5.33 -7.50 4.78
CA GLU A 258 -4.64 -6.28 5.20
C GLU A 258 -5.45 -5.51 6.27
N THR A 259 -6.77 -5.64 6.22
CA THR A 259 -7.76 -5.13 7.20
C THR A 259 -7.31 -5.24 8.68
N HIS A 260 -6.68 -6.35 9.07
CA HIS A 260 -6.29 -6.59 10.46
C HIS A 260 -5.10 -5.73 10.92
N TYR A 261 -4.32 -5.22 9.98
CA TYR A 261 -3.06 -4.52 10.21
C TYR A 261 -3.19 -3.00 10.00
N VAL A 262 -4.35 -2.52 9.52
CA VAL A 262 -4.68 -1.09 9.34
C VAL A 262 -4.39 -0.30 10.61
N LEU A 263 -4.94 -0.75 11.74
CA LEU A 263 -4.89 -0.02 13.00
C LEU A 263 -3.55 -0.10 13.72
N ASP A 264 -2.67 -1.04 13.34
CA ASP A 264 -1.44 -1.30 14.09
C ASP A 264 -0.50 -0.09 14.04
N GLU A 265 -0.26 0.46 12.85
CA GLU A 265 0.62 1.64 12.71
C GLU A 265 -0.12 2.95 12.94
N ILE A 266 -1.47 2.98 12.89
CA ILE A 266 -2.25 4.19 13.23
C ILE A 266 -2.25 4.41 14.74
N LEU A 267 -2.56 3.36 15.52
CA LEU A 267 -2.60 3.45 16.99
C LEU A 267 -1.20 3.36 17.60
N GLY A 268 -0.26 2.68 16.93
CA GLY A 268 1.15 2.60 17.31
C GLY A 268 1.99 3.78 16.79
N ASN A 269 1.38 4.78 16.17
CA ASN A 269 2.10 5.92 15.62
C ASN A 269 2.75 6.75 16.73
N ALA A 270 4.07 6.79 16.77
CA ALA A 270 4.84 7.63 17.68
C ALA A 270 5.37 8.92 17.02
N THR A 271 4.97 9.19 15.76
CA THR A 271 5.30 10.45 15.08
C THR A 271 4.41 11.60 15.53
N ASP A 272 4.84 12.83 15.27
CA ASP A 272 4.12 14.07 15.56
C ASP A 272 2.92 14.29 14.60
N LEU A 273 2.66 13.36 13.68
CA LEU A 273 1.59 13.46 12.67
C LEU A 273 0.20 13.31 13.32
N PRO A 274 -0.68 14.33 13.21
CA PRO A 274 -2.02 14.29 13.80
C PRO A 274 -3.01 13.54 12.88
N ILE A 275 -2.86 12.23 12.75
CA ILE A 275 -3.72 11.41 11.88
C ILE A 275 -5.16 11.35 12.44
N THR A 276 -6.12 11.86 11.68
CA THR A 276 -7.56 11.81 12.01
C THR A 276 -8.36 10.99 11.01
N GLU A 277 -7.89 10.90 9.77
CA GLU A 277 -8.55 10.20 8.68
C GLU A 277 -7.59 9.21 8.03
N HIS A 278 -8.11 8.04 7.66
CA HIS A 278 -7.32 6.98 7.03
C HIS A 278 -8.09 6.34 5.88
N ALA A 279 -7.44 6.21 4.73
CA ALA A 279 -7.96 5.57 3.54
C ALA A 279 -7.27 4.22 3.28
N THR A 280 -8.06 3.22 2.92
CA THR A 280 -7.59 1.88 2.54
C THR A 280 -8.10 1.53 1.16
N ASP A 281 -7.42 0.59 0.49
CA ASP A 281 -7.99 -0.09 -0.66
C ASP A 281 -9.04 -1.12 -0.23
N THR A 282 -9.73 -1.75 -1.20
CA THR A 282 -10.80 -2.73 -0.92
C THR A 282 -10.30 -3.95 -0.13
N HIS A 283 -8.99 -4.20 -0.09
CA HIS A 283 -8.39 -5.28 0.68
C HIS A 283 -8.05 -4.87 2.12
N GLY A 284 -7.77 -3.59 2.34
CA GLY A 284 -7.64 -2.94 3.65
C GLY A 284 -8.98 -2.53 4.27
N ASP A 285 -10.06 -2.46 3.49
CA ASP A 285 -11.38 -2.09 3.99
C ASP A 285 -11.85 -3.03 5.11
N VAL A 286 -11.95 -2.46 6.32
CA VAL A 286 -12.78 -3.00 7.38
C VAL A 286 -14.17 -2.43 7.13
N VAL A 287 -15.19 -3.27 6.97
CA VAL A 287 -16.58 -2.80 7.19
C VAL A 287 -16.66 -2.37 8.66
N THR A 288 -16.33 -1.11 8.95
CA THR A 288 -16.35 -0.51 10.29
C THR A 288 -17.44 0.53 10.34
N TRP A 289 -18.55 0.09 10.93
CA TRP A 289 -19.58 0.92 11.52
C TRP A 289 -18.96 1.92 12.51
N THR A 290 -19.18 3.22 12.32
CA THR A 290 -18.94 4.24 13.34
C THR A 290 -19.77 3.93 14.60
N PRO A 291 -19.17 3.73 15.78
CA PRO A 291 -19.91 3.72 17.03
C PRO A 291 -20.27 5.17 17.37
N HIS A 292 -21.56 5.48 17.47
CA HIS A 292 -22.02 6.75 18.04
C HIS A 292 -21.48 6.89 19.47
N ALA A 293 -20.79 8.01 19.73
CA ALA A 293 -20.41 8.45 21.07
C ALA A 293 -21.65 8.63 21.96
N PRO A 294 -21.59 8.27 23.27
CA PRO A 294 -22.71 8.49 24.17
C PRO A 294 -22.87 10.00 24.46
N LEU A 295 -24.09 10.48 24.24
CA LEU A 295 -24.60 11.78 24.67
C LEU A 295 -24.43 11.95 26.20
N ALA A 296 -23.34 12.60 26.62
CA ALA A 296 -23.23 13.19 27.94
C ALA A 296 -23.89 14.57 27.92
N ARG A 297 -25.07 14.64 28.54
CA ARG A 297 -25.86 15.84 28.76
C ARG A 297 -25.23 16.63 29.91
N MET A 298 -24.47 17.68 29.63
CA MET A 298 -24.23 18.79 30.57
C MET A 298 -24.01 20.08 29.77
N GLY A 299 -24.86 21.07 30.04
CA GLY A 299 -25.07 22.23 29.18
C GLY A 299 -23.99 23.31 29.26
N GLY A 300 -24.03 24.21 28.28
CA GLY A 300 -23.30 25.47 28.35
C GLY A 300 -22.86 26.00 26.99
N GLN A 301 -23.72 26.82 26.39
CA GLN A 301 -23.42 27.88 25.41
C GLN A 301 -22.92 27.52 24.00
N MET A 302 -23.85 27.77 23.07
CA MET A 302 -23.64 28.08 21.66
C MET A 302 -22.48 29.04 21.42
N CYS A 303 -21.68 28.76 20.38
CA CYS A 303 -21.23 29.82 19.48
C CYS A 303 -21.58 29.41 18.04
N ARG A 304 -22.48 30.19 17.45
CA ARG A 304 -22.89 30.12 16.04
C ARG A 304 -21.77 30.70 15.17
N GLN A 305 -21.46 30.05 14.05
CA GLN A 305 -21.07 30.59 12.73
C GLN A 305 -20.60 29.38 11.90
N THR A 306 -21.28 28.86 10.88
CA THR A 306 -21.49 29.33 9.47
C THR A 306 -21.05 28.20 8.52
N GLY A 307 -21.91 27.82 7.57
CA GLY A 307 -21.48 27.28 6.27
C GLY A 307 -21.28 25.75 6.16
N PRO A 308 -21.58 25.13 5.00
CA PRO A 308 -22.13 23.78 4.96
C PRO A 308 -21.08 22.67 4.82
N PHE A 309 -21.27 21.59 5.59
CA PHE A 309 -20.73 20.27 5.32
C PHE A 309 -21.15 19.81 3.93
N ARG A 310 -20.22 19.79 2.97
CA ARG A 310 -20.37 19.02 1.73
C ARG A 310 -19.79 17.64 1.94
N ARG A 311 -20.67 16.68 2.17
CA ARG A 311 -20.38 15.26 2.09
C ARG A 311 -20.32 14.91 0.60
N TRP A 312 -19.13 14.67 0.07
CA TRP A 312 -18.98 14.00 -1.22
C TRP A 312 -19.12 12.50 -0.98
N LEU A 313 -20.33 11.99 -1.17
CA LEU A 313 -20.53 10.60 -1.54
C LEU A 313 -20.04 10.50 -2.98
N CYS A 314 -19.01 9.69 -3.23
CA CYS A 314 -18.66 9.26 -4.58
C CYS A 314 -19.79 8.34 -5.07
N GLY A 315 -20.87 8.94 -5.54
CA GLY A 315 -21.90 8.34 -6.36
C GLY A 315 -21.80 8.99 -7.72
N SER A 316 -21.54 8.17 -8.74
CA SER A 316 -21.81 8.43 -10.16
C SER A 316 -21.44 9.83 -10.66
N CYS A 317 -20.25 9.94 -11.25
CA CYS A 317 -19.83 11.10 -12.02
C CYS A 317 -20.62 11.16 -13.35
N THR A 318 -21.89 11.57 -13.31
CA THR A 318 -22.65 11.93 -14.50
C THR A 318 -22.38 13.40 -14.80
N ILE A 319 -21.38 13.66 -15.65
CA ILE A 319 -21.09 15.01 -16.15
C ILE A 319 -22.19 15.40 -17.13
N VAL A 320 -23.08 16.28 -16.69
CA VAL A 320 -24.00 17.02 -17.56
C VAL A 320 -23.17 18.05 -18.34
N ALA A 321 -22.81 17.71 -19.58
CA ALA A 321 -22.16 18.65 -20.49
C ALA A 321 -23.17 19.71 -20.97
N ARG A 322 -23.05 20.93 -20.46
CA ARG A 322 -23.73 22.11 -21.00
C ARG A 322 -23.05 22.53 -22.31
N THR A 323 -23.84 22.61 -23.36
CA THR A 323 -23.51 23.11 -24.70
C THR A 323 -23.03 24.56 -24.67
N ALA A 324 -21.82 24.80 -25.19
CA ALA A 324 -21.40 26.12 -25.67
C ALA A 324 -20.80 25.95 -27.08
N ARG A 325 -21.52 26.47 -28.08
CA ARG A 325 -21.05 26.61 -29.46
C ARG A 325 -20.00 27.70 -29.54
N ILE A 326 -18.79 27.38 -30.01
CA ILE A 326 -17.94 28.28 -30.80
C ILE A 326 -17.26 27.40 -31.88
N GLY A 327 -17.32 27.83 -33.13
CA GLY A 327 -17.09 27.01 -34.32
C GLY A 327 -15.66 26.97 -34.87
N SER A 328 -15.49 26.05 -35.84
CA SER A 328 -14.49 25.99 -36.94
C SER A 328 -12.99 25.91 -36.56
N ASN A 329 -12.11 25.10 -37.14
CA ASN A 329 -12.05 24.39 -38.43
C ASN A 329 -11.02 23.24 -38.37
N CYS A 330 -11.21 22.26 -39.27
CA CYS A 330 -10.31 21.21 -39.76
C CYS A 330 -8.79 21.30 -39.47
N SER A 331 -8.14 20.20 -39.09
CA SER A 331 -7.66 19.18 -40.05
C SER A 331 -6.91 18.01 -39.36
N THR A 332 -7.15 16.82 -39.90
CA THR A 332 -6.52 15.51 -39.67
C THR A 332 -4.99 15.52 -39.70
N THR A 333 -4.33 14.77 -38.79
CA THR A 333 -3.30 13.76 -39.16
C THR A 333 -3.15 12.71 -38.04
N ARG A 334 -3.15 11.45 -38.46
CA ARG A 334 -3.09 10.19 -37.71
C ARG A 334 -1.63 9.84 -37.42
N ALA A 335 -1.27 9.49 -36.18
CA ALA A 335 -0.01 8.79 -35.89
C ALA A 335 -0.13 7.92 -34.63
N SER A 336 -0.33 6.63 -34.85
CA SER A 336 -0.22 5.56 -33.86
C SER A 336 1.22 5.40 -33.36
N ARG A 337 1.44 5.26 -32.05
CA ARG A 337 2.67 4.66 -31.51
C ARG A 337 2.38 3.56 -30.49
N SER A 338 2.80 2.37 -30.90
CA SER A 338 2.82 1.09 -30.20
C SER A 338 3.80 1.06 -29.04
N LYS A 339 3.40 0.43 -27.93
CA LYS A 339 4.27 -0.03 -26.85
C LYS A 339 5.30 -1.03 -27.41
N SER A 340 6.60 -0.72 -27.29
CA SER A 340 7.66 -1.70 -27.49
C SER A 340 8.35 -1.99 -26.17
N SER A 341 8.17 -3.22 -25.69
CA SER A 341 9.02 -3.89 -24.72
C SER A 341 10.48 -3.92 -25.21
N ARG A 342 11.42 -3.42 -24.40
CA ARG A 342 12.85 -3.71 -24.57
C ARG A 342 13.36 -4.45 -23.34
N GLY A 343 13.43 -5.77 -23.47
CA GLY A 343 14.48 -6.55 -22.82
C GLY A 343 15.78 -6.35 -23.58
N SER A 344 16.89 -6.22 -22.87
CA SER A 344 18.23 -6.26 -23.46
C SER A 344 19.08 -7.23 -22.65
N CYS A 345 19.30 -8.41 -23.22
CA CYS A 345 20.37 -9.33 -22.85
C CYS A 345 21.61 -8.95 -23.67
N ALA A 346 22.72 -8.68 -22.99
CA ALA A 346 24.01 -8.48 -23.63
C ALA A 346 24.81 -9.80 -23.72
N SER A 347 25.15 -10.11 -24.96
CA SER A 347 26.41 -10.68 -25.46
C SER A 347 26.90 -12.07 -25.01
N SER A 348 26.98 -12.91 -26.04
CA SER A 348 27.63 -14.20 -26.18
C SER A 348 29.15 -14.23 -25.96
N VAL A 349 29.65 -15.34 -25.40
CA VAL A 349 30.96 -15.92 -25.74
C VAL A 349 30.72 -17.36 -26.21
N ARG A 350 31.27 -17.69 -27.39
CA ARG A 350 31.21 -19.01 -28.04
C ARG A 350 32.19 -19.98 -27.39
N GLY A 351 31.82 -21.27 -27.32
CA GLY A 351 32.78 -22.33 -26.96
C GLY A 351 32.21 -23.74 -26.84
N THR A 352 31.84 -24.34 -27.98
CA THR A 352 31.91 -25.79 -28.32
C THR A 352 31.23 -26.86 -27.44
N ALA A 353 30.31 -27.58 -28.09
CA ALA A 353 29.62 -28.77 -27.62
C ALA A 353 30.50 -30.03 -27.54
N ARG A 354 30.25 -30.89 -26.53
CA ARG A 354 30.43 -32.35 -26.61
C ARG A 354 29.39 -33.07 -25.73
N ARG A 355 28.95 -34.22 -26.24
CA ARG A 355 27.82 -35.06 -25.79
C ARG A 355 28.06 -35.78 -24.45
N THR A 356 26.95 -36.02 -23.74
CA THR A 356 26.64 -36.97 -22.64
C THR A 356 27.24 -38.39 -22.79
N PRO A 357 27.40 -39.25 -21.73
CA PRO A 357 26.29 -39.68 -20.84
C PRO A 357 26.59 -40.16 -19.39
N SER A 358 25.47 -40.31 -18.65
CA SER A 358 25.16 -41.29 -17.57
C SER A 358 26.08 -41.46 -16.35
N CYS A 359 25.50 -41.28 -15.15
CA CYS A 359 25.68 -42.24 -14.05
C CYS A 359 24.44 -42.27 -13.16
N ARG A 360 23.77 -43.42 -13.14
CA ARG A 360 22.86 -43.87 -12.10
C ARG A 360 23.72 -44.39 -10.95
N THR A 361 23.46 -43.95 -9.72
CA THR A 361 23.79 -44.75 -8.53
C THR A 361 22.57 -44.83 -7.63
N ARG A 362 22.11 -46.08 -7.56
CA ARG A 362 21.06 -46.63 -6.71
C ARG A 362 21.77 -47.10 -5.46
N THR A 363 21.32 -46.69 -4.27
CA THR A 363 21.75 -47.31 -3.02
C THR A 363 20.50 -47.66 -2.23
N THR A 364 20.20 -48.95 -2.22
CA THR A 364 19.27 -49.63 -1.31
C THR A 364 20.09 -50.48 -0.34
N PHE A 365 19.45 -50.87 0.77
CA PHE A 365 19.88 -51.66 1.95
C PHE A 365 20.18 -50.78 3.18
N GLY A 366 19.58 -51.00 4.35
CA GLY A 366 18.74 -52.12 4.78
C GLY A 366 17.90 -51.80 6.02
N THR A 367 16.87 -52.62 6.14
CA THR A 367 15.89 -52.76 7.23
C THR A 367 16.51 -53.27 8.53
N CYS A 368 16.05 -52.73 9.67
CA CYS A 368 15.79 -53.51 10.88
C CYS A 368 14.52 -52.95 11.54
N GLY A 369 13.52 -53.81 11.67
CA GLY A 369 12.22 -53.52 12.29
C GLY A 369 12.26 -53.64 13.82
N GLY A 370 11.14 -53.24 14.44
CA GLY A 370 10.94 -53.39 15.88
C GLY A 370 9.71 -52.63 16.41
N SER A 371 8.53 -53.05 15.95
CA SER A 371 7.24 -53.16 16.65
C SER A 371 6.80 -52.19 17.78
N SER A 372 5.56 -51.69 17.59
CA SER A 372 4.42 -51.67 18.54
C SER A 372 4.52 -50.75 19.78
N ALA A 373 3.50 -50.07 20.31
CA ALA A 373 2.04 -50.17 20.15
C ALA A 373 1.35 -48.86 20.64
N SER A 374 0.16 -48.62 20.07
CA SER A 374 -1.11 -48.16 20.70
C SER A 374 -1.20 -46.98 21.67
N ALA A 375 -2.04 -46.04 21.24
CA ALA A 375 -3.24 -45.52 21.90
C ALA A 375 -3.16 -45.02 23.36
N VAL A 376 -3.40 -43.72 23.54
CA VAL A 376 -4.65 -43.14 24.10
C VAL A 376 -4.91 -41.82 23.39
#